data_AF-A0A397VGF4-F1
#
_entry.id   AF-A0A397VGF4-F1
#
_cell.length_a   1.000
_cell.length_b   1.000
_cell.length_c   1.000
_cell.angle_alpha   90.00
_cell.angle_beta   90.00
_cell.angle_gamma   90.00
#
_symmetry.space_group_name_H-M   'P 1'
#
loop_
_entity.id
_entity.type
_entity.pdbx_description
1 polymer ?
#
loop_
_entity_poly.entity_id
_entity_poly.type
_entity_poly.pdbx_seq_one_letter_code
_entity_poly.pdbx_strand_id
1 'polypeptide(L)'
;MPNKSLFLNYIDEQNIRVINFNEFVNVSKVGKSGKVKKANSTTFGIIALKRLNLGSNLDENDYRDLSIKIKHLCDIKPHPNINQIYGFTKDPNDERCYLVLQYANEGNLREYLKKKFKLLKWNDKLRIAKEIAQGIKYLHENNIIHKDLNSKHILINNGEMMLSDFGISKLLSQAEISTNIMDQGLPALPAYIDPKYLNDQSYIRNEKSDIYSLGVILWEISSGYPPFQSLRYRDTIISHISKGNREIPIKNTPKQYVDLYCHCWNADPIMRPELPEIFHVLNELIIENSNKGASLSDSENYPTFNHYPFERSTSLPDDFIDLDSYIIEPEHLVYISSWIDNHQKNIFFRLIQHKKRFYSVKKIPYDFKLLIRGTQDGFLAKTFHEKCDGKGPTLTIIKVKDTDEILGGYNPISWTESIEHIHSLNSFIFKLDYDKPSNSILSRAKPKESSVESDRNC
;
A
#
# COMPACT_ATOMS: atom_id res chain seq x y z
N MET A 1 30.94 20.82 -22.28
CA MET A 1 29.69 20.22 -21.74
C MET A 1 28.76 21.36 -21.32
N PRO A 2 27.81 21.79 -22.16
CA PRO A 2 27.02 23.02 -21.95
C PRO A 2 25.98 22.95 -20.81
N ASN A 3 25.73 21.77 -20.23
CA ASN A 3 24.52 21.54 -19.44
C ASN A 3 24.65 21.67 -17.91
N LYS A 4 25.89 21.67 -17.36
CA LYS A 4 26.08 21.77 -15.91
C LYS A 4 25.89 23.19 -15.36
N SER A 5 26.25 24.23 -16.12
CA SER A 5 26.03 25.62 -15.72
C SER A 5 24.55 25.95 -15.65
N LEU A 6 23.77 25.42 -16.60
CA LEU A 6 22.32 25.57 -16.64
C LEU A 6 21.64 25.02 -15.39
N PHE A 7 22.03 23.81 -14.95
CA PHE A 7 21.51 23.25 -13.70
C PHE A 7 21.84 24.11 -12.48
N LEU A 8 23.05 24.68 -12.40
CA LEU A 8 23.44 25.55 -11.29
C LEU A 8 22.62 26.84 -11.27
N ASN A 9 22.31 27.43 -12.43
CA ASN A 9 21.41 28.58 -12.50
C ASN A 9 20.05 28.24 -11.89
N TYR A 10 19.50 27.05 -12.20
CA TYR A 10 18.25 26.61 -11.59
C TYR A 10 18.34 26.33 -10.09
N ILE A 11 19.50 25.86 -9.59
CA ILE A 11 19.72 25.73 -8.15
C ILE A 11 19.63 27.10 -7.46
N ASP A 12 20.23 28.12 -8.06
CA ASP A 12 20.23 29.49 -7.55
C ASP A 12 18.82 30.11 -7.66
N GLU A 13 18.14 29.98 -8.80
CA GLU A 13 16.77 30.47 -9.02
C GLU A 13 15.76 29.90 -8.00
N GLN A 14 15.90 28.63 -7.64
CA GLN A 14 15.04 27.98 -6.65
C GLN A 14 15.43 28.32 -5.21
N ASN A 15 16.47 29.13 -4.97
CA ASN A 15 17.00 29.45 -3.64
C ASN A 15 17.28 28.18 -2.82
N ILE A 16 17.90 27.17 -3.44
CA ILE A 16 18.36 25.98 -2.75
C ILE A 16 19.62 26.34 -1.96
N ARG A 17 19.70 25.88 -0.71
CA ARG A 17 20.88 26.14 0.14
C ARG A 17 22.14 25.52 -0.47
N VAL A 18 23.03 26.35 -1.00
CA VAL A 18 24.37 25.95 -1.45
C VAL A 18 25.34 26.05 -0.29
N ILE A 19 26.00 24.94 0.04
CA ILE A 19 26.99 24.83 1.12
C ILE A 19 28.38 24.79 0.49
N ASN A 20 29.29 25.63 0.97
CA ASN A 20 30.63 25.71 0.42
C ASN A 20 31.40 24.40 0.70
N PHE A 21 31.85 23.74 -0.37
CA PHE A 21 32.54 22.45 -0.26
C PHE A 21 33.81 22.53 0.59
N ASN A 22 34.48 23.69 0.60
CA ASN A 22 35.71 23.90 1.37
C ASN A 22 35.48 23.93 2.90
N GLU A 23 34.22 24.00 3.36
CA GLU A 23 33.87 23.83 4.78
C GLU A 23 34.00 22.37 5.24
N PHE A 24 34.12 21.42 4.31
CA PHE A 24 34.17 20.00 4.61
C PHE A 24 35.60 19.50 4.77
N VAL A 25 35.87 18.85 5.90
CA VAL A 25 37.19 18.23 6.19
C VAL A 25 37.06 16.72 6.33
N ASN A 26 38.17 16.00 6.21
CA ASN A 26 38.23 14.53 6.32
C ASN A 26 37.32 13.80 5.32
N VAL A 27 37.22 14.33 4.11
CA VAL A 27 36.39 13.77 3.04
C VAL A 27 36.91 12.38 2.64
N SER A 28 36.10 11.35 2.80
CA SER A 28 36.46 9.95 2.53
C SER A 28 35.32 9.20 1.85
N LYS A 29 35.62 8.19 1.02
CA LYS A 29 34.59 7.42 0.31
C LYS A 29 33.85 6.46 1.26
N VAL A 30 32.55 6.29 1.05
CA VAL A 30 31.72 5.31 1.76
C VAL A 30 31.28 4.22 0.78
N GLY A 31 31.53 2.96 1.17
CA GLY A 31 31.20 1.79 0.34
C GLY A 31 32.06 1.66 -0.92
N LYS A 32 31.78 0.62 -1.71
CA LYS A 32 32.59 0.27 -2.90
C LYS A 32 32.27 1.12 -4.14
N SER A 33 31.08 1.70 -4.23
CA SER A 33 30.61 2.42 -5.42
C SER A 33 31.19 3.82 -5.57
N GLY A 34 31.75 4.40 -4.50
CA GLY A 34 32.25 5.78 -4.49
C GLY A 34 31.19 6.85 -4.75
N LYS A 35 29.89 6.49 -4.79
CA LYS A 35 28.76 7.41 -5.00
C LYS A 35 28.47 8.30 -3.78
N VAL A 36 28.92 7.88 -2.60
CA VAL A 36 28.75 8.60 -1.34
C VAL A 36 30.13 8.85 -0.72
N LYS A 37 30.37 10.09 -0.26
CA LYS A 37 31.52 10.45 0.59
C LYS A 37 31.02 10.80 1.99
N LYS A 38 31.81 10.56 3.03
CA LYS A 38 31.63 11.04 4.40
C LYS A 38 32.54 12.25 4.60
N ALA A 39 32.08 13.28 5.28
CA ALA A 39 32.91 14.42 5.66
C ALA A 39 32.49 14.98 7.03
N ASN A 40 33.36 15.79 7.62
CA ASN A 40 33.07 16.58 8.81
C ASN A 40 32.74 18.02 8.40
N SER A 41 31.68 18.58 8.95
CA SER A 41 31.24 19.97 8.84
C SER A 41 31.20 20.58 10.23
N THR A 42 31.67 21.82 10.37
CA THR A 42 31.55 22.60 11.61
C THR A 42 30.09 22.91 11.96
N THR A 43 29.24 23.06 10.94
CA THR A 43 27.82 23.43 11.09
C THR A 43 26.92 22.23 11.37
N PHE A 44 27.17 21.10 10.70
CA PHE A 44 26.26 19.93 10.72
C PHE A 44 26.84 18.69 11.39
N GLY A 45 28.08 18.76 11.90
CA GLY A 45 28.81 17.59 12.38
C GLY A 45 29.18 16.67 11.21
N ILE A 46 28.95 15.36 11.35
CA ILE A 46 29.29 14.40 10.30
C ILE A 46 28.19 14.35 9.24
N ILE A 47 28.57 14.52 7.98
CA ILE A 47 27.66 14.54 6.82
C ILE A 47 27.98 13.47 5.79
N ALA A 48 26.98 13.15 4.97
CA ALA A 48 27.12 12.37 3.75
C ALA A 48 27.02 13.30 2.52
N LEU A 49 27.91 13.12 1.57
CA LEU A 49 27.88 13.78 0.26
C LEU A 49 27.49 12.74 -0.78
N LYS A 50 26.22 12.76 -1.22
CA LYS A 50 25.73 11.86 -2.27
C LYS A 50 25.85 12.54 -3.63
N ARG A 51 26.63 11.93 -4.52
CA ARG A 51 26.81 12.44 -5.88
C ARG A 51 25.47 12.44 -6.63
N LEU A 52 25.15 13.57 -7.26
CA LEU A 52 24.06 13.66 -8.23
C LEU A 52 24.58 13.23 -9.61
N ASN A 53 23.94 12.20 -10.17
CA ASN A 53 24.23 11.74 -11.52
C ASN A 53 23.33 12.48 -12.51
N LEU A 54 23.73 13.70 -12.87
CA LEU A 54 23.09 14.44 -13.94
C LEU A 54 23.40 13.72 -15.26
N GLY A 55 22.39 13.05 -15.83
CA GLY A 55 22.53 12.30 -17.08
C GLY A 55 22.98 13.20 -18.23
N SER A 56 23.71 12.64 -19.20
CA SER A 56 24.16 13.40 -20.38
C SER A 56 23.00 13.88 -21.27
N ASN A 57 21.82 13.29 -21.12
CA ASN A 57 20.66 13.48 -22.00
C ASN A 57 19.56 14.35 -21.37
N LEU A 58 19.78 14.92 -20.19
CA LEU A 58 18.79 15.82 -19.56
C LEU A 58 18.70 17.12 -20.36
N ASP A 59 17.48 17.56 -20.65
CA ASP A 59 17.22 18.86 -21.26
C ASP A 59 17.02 19.97 -20.22
N GLU A 60 16.76 21.19 -20.68
CA GLU A 60 16.54 22.35 -19.81
C GLU A 60 15.33 22.18 -18.87
N ASN A 61 14.24 21.58 -19.36
CA ASN A 61 13.05 21.33 -18.55
C ASN A 61 13.33 20.26 -17.49
N ASP A 62 14.07 19.22 -17.83
CA ASP A 62 14.49 18.19 -16.87
C ASP A 62 15.29 18.79 -15.70
N TYR A 63 16.22 19.71 -15.98
CA TYR A 63 16.99 20.39 -14.94
C TYR A 63 16.14 21.29 -14.07
N ARG A 64 15.18 22.01 -14.67
CA ARG A 64 14.24 22.86 -13.96
C ARG A 64 13.33 22.04 -13.04
N ASP A 65 12.78 20.94 -13.54
CA ASP A 65 11.94 20.03 -12.75
C ASP A 65 12.73 19.39 -11.61
N LEU A 66 13.99 19.01 -11.88
CA LEU A 66 14.88 18.46 -10.87
C LEU A 66 15.22 19.49 -9.77
N SER A 67 15.47 20.75 -10.13
CA SER A 67 15.76 21.79 -9.13
C SER A 67 14.55 22.08 -8.25
N ILE A 68 13.36 22.25 -8.83
CA ILE A 68 12.10 22.44 -8.08
C ILE A 68 11.89 21.29 -7.10
N LYS A 69 12.17 20.06 -7.55
CA LYS A 69 12.05 18.88 -6.70
C LYS A 69 13.08 18.83 -5.59
N ILE A 70 14.35 19.09 -5.88
CA ILE A 70 15.40 19.17 -4.84
C ILE A 70 15.06 20.25 -3.82
N LYS A 71 14.56 21.41 -4.28
CA LYS A 71 14.10 22.48 -3.40
C LYS A 71 13.01 22.00 -2.44
N HIS A 72 11.97 21.36 -2.98
CA HIS A 72 10.90 20.79 -2.16
C HIS A 72 11.45 19.78 -1.13
N LEU A 73 12.36 18.89 -1.53
CA LEU A 73 12.96 17.90 -0.63
C LEU A 73 13.89 18.53 0.44
N CYS A 74 14.51 19.68 0.16
CA CYS A 74 15.30 20.42 1.14
C CYS A 74 14.43 21.17 2.16
N ASP A 75 13.21 21.57 1.76
CA ASP A 75 12.33 22.43 2.57
C ASP A 75 11.42 21.64 3.54
N ILE A 76 11.31 20.32 3.40
CA ILE A 76 10.57 19.50 4.38
C ILE A 76 11.23 19.59 5.76
N LYS A 77 10.38 19.58 6.80
CA LYS A 77 10.86 19.69 8.18
C LYS A 77 11.66 18.44 8.58
N PRO A 78 12.65 18.56 9.49
CA PRO A 78 13.31 17.40 10.04
C PRO A 78 12.35 16.42 10.69
N HIS A 79 12.53 15.13 10.41
CA HIS A 79 11.76 14.04 10.97
C HIS A 79 12.70 12.86 11.30
N PRO A 80 12.57 12.21 12.46
CA PRO A 80 13.52 11.17 12.91
C PRO A 80 13.68 10.01 11.92
N ASN A 81 12.60 9.65 11.22
CA ASN A 81 12.61 8.55 10.25
C ASN A 81 12.88 8.96 8.79
N ILE A 82 13.40 10.17 8.55
CA ILE A 82 13.78 10.67 7.22
C ILE A 82 15.23 11.10 7.25
N ASN A 83 16.02 10.67 6.26
CA ASN A 83 17.39 11.12 6.10
C ASN A 83 17.39 12.57 5.59
N GLN A 84 17.72 13.51 6.49
CA GLN A 84 17.63 14.94 6.18
C GLN A 84 18.56 15.35 5.05
N ILE A 85 18.05 16.15 4.12
CA ILE A 85 18.83 16.86 3.11
C ILE A 85 19.08 18.27 3.64
N TYR A 86 20.36 18.64 3.80
CA TYR A 86 20.76 19.96 4.27
C TYR A 86 20.90 20.97 3.14
N GLY A 87 21.16 20.49 1.93
CA GLY A 87 21.29 21.32 0.76
C GLY A 87 22.17 20.70 -0.32
N PHE A 88 22.82 21.57 -1.07
CA PHE A 88 23.57 21.26 -2.26
C PHE A 88 25.02 21.72 -2.13
N THR A 89 25.96 21.03 -2.77
CA THR A 89 27.35 21.49 -2.85
C THR A 89 28.00 21.05 -4.16
N LYS A 90 29.07 21.74 -4.55
CA LYS A 90 29.88 21.43 -5.74
C LYS A 90 31.33 21.28 -5.33
N ASP A 91 31.93 20.14 -5.63
CA ASP A 91 33.36 19.91 -5.41
C ASP A 91 34.14 20.70 -6.48
N PRO A 92 34.99 21.67 -6.11
CA PRO A 92 35.71 22.50 -7.07
C PRO A 92 36.76 21.69 -7.85
N ASN A 93 37.19 20.52 -7.36
CA ASN A 93 38.25 19.73 -7.97
C ASN A 93 37.75 18.72 -9.01
N ASP A 94 36.53 18.21 -8.86
CA ASP A 94 35.95 17.23 -9.82
C ASP A 94 34.72 17.75 -10.59
N GLU A 95 34.30 18.99 -10.32
CA GLU A 95 33.12 19.67 -10.88
C GLU A 95 31.83 18.83 -10.77
N ARG A 96 31.73 17.94 -9.78
CA ARG A 96 30.52 17.17 -9.53
C ARG A 96 29.68 17.84 -8.47
N CYS A 97 28.38 17.66 -8.65
CA CYS A 97 27.34 18.13 -7.76
C CYS A 97 27.02 17.03 -6.73
N TYR A 98 26.82 17.43 -5.48
CA TYR A 98 26.48 16.54 -4.39
C TYR A 98 25.29 17.11 -3.63
N LEU A 99 24.40 16.23 -3.18
CA LEU A 99 23.51 16.54 -2.07
C LEU A 99 24.30 16.39 -0.77
N VAL A 100 24.07 17.31 0.15
CA VAL A 100 24.61 17.30 1.51
C VAL A 100 23.52 16.75 2.41
N LEU A 101 23.76 15.57 3.00
CA LEU A 101 22.76 14.85 3.80
C LEU A 101 23.29 14.53 5.19
N GLN A 102 22.36 14.24 6.10
CA GLN A 102 22.67 13.62 7.38
C GLN A 102 23.41 12.29 7.18
N TYR A 103 24.51 12.09 7.91
CA TYR A 103 25.22 10.82 7.90
C TYR A 103 24.57 9.81 8.85
N ALA A 104 24.23 8.63 8.33
CA ALA A 104 23.74 7.49 9.11
C ALA A 104 24.88 6.49 9.38
N ASN A 105 25.13 6.19 10.65
CA ASN A 105 26.37 5.54 11.09
C ASN A 105 26.35 4.00 11.13
N GLU A 106 25.21 3.35 10.88
CA GLU A 106 25.06 1.88 10.98
C GLU A 106 24.75 1.18 9.64
N GLY A 107 24.86 1.90 8.52
CA GLY A 107 24.62 1.37 7.18
C GLY A 107 23.14 1.31 6.83
N ASN A 108 22.73 0.30 6.06
CA ASN A 108 21.35 0.12 5.60
C ASN A 108 20.68 -1.14 6.18
N LEU A 109 19.34 -1.19 6.09
CA LEU A 109 18.52 -2.26 6.67
C LEU A 109 18.93 -3.65 6.17
N ARG A 110 19.27 -3.79 4.89
CA ARG A 110 19.75 -5.06 4.32
C ARG A 110 20.98 -5.59 5.07
N GLU A 111 22.01 -4.76 5.22
CA GLU A 111 23.24 -5.15 5.93
C GLU A 111 23.02 -5.28 7.44
N TYR A 112 22.13 -4.45 8.00
CA TYR A 112 21.76 -4.51 9.41
C TYR A 112 21.10 -5.85 9.75
N LEU A 113 20.09 -6.28 8.98
CA LEU A 113 19.44 -7.57 9.15
C LEU A 113 20.45 -8.71 9.00
N LYS A 114 21.27 -8.69 7.94
CA LYS A 114 22.31 -9.71 7.73
C LYS A 114 23.23 -9.91 8.95
N LYS A 115 23.57 -8.84 9.67
CA LYS A 115 24.47 -8.87 10.83
C LYS A 115 23.75 -9.15 12.14
N LYS A 116 22.60 -8.51 12.38
CA LYS A 116 21.95 -8.43 13.71
C LYS A 116 20.69 -9.27 13.81
N PHE A 117 20.17 -9.87 12.72
CA PHE A 117 18.86 -10.55 12.74
C PHE A 117 18.70 -11.59 13.85
N LYS A 118 19.74 -12.39 14.13
CA LYS A 118 19.72 -13.40 15.21
C LYS A 118 19.54 -12.80 16.62
N LEU A 119 19.87 -11.53 16.80
CA LEU A 119 19.74 -10.80 18.07
C LEU A 119 18.40 -10.07 18.19
N LEU A 120 17.69 -9.87 17.07
CA LEU A 120 16.44 -9.12 17.05
C LEU A 120 15.28 -9.96 17.60
N LYS A 121 14.69 -9.50 18.70
CA LYS A 121 13.43 -10.01 19.19
C LYS A 121 12.28 -9.42 18.36
N TRP A 122 11.10 -10.00 18.51
CA TRP A 122 9.93 -9.51 17.79
C TRP A 122 9.58 -8.05 18.11
N ASN A 123 9.78 -7.60 19.35
CA ASN A 123 9.60 -6.18 19.72
C ASN A 123 10.55 -5.27 18.91
N ASP A 124 11.79 -5.69 18.67
CA ASP A 124 12.74 -4.93 17.85
C ASP A 124 12.28 -4.87 16.39
N LYS A 125 11.79 -6.01 15.86
CA LYS A 125 11.24 -6.09 14.50
C LYS A 125 10.01 -5.20 14.31
N LEU A 126 9.11 -5.15 15.30
CA LEU A 126 7.95 -4.26 15.28
C LEU A 126 8.35 -2.79 15.37
N ARG A 127 9.34 -2.45 16.21
CA ARG A 127 9.86 -1.08 16.28
C ARG A 127 10.42 -0.64 14.92
N ILE A 128 11.27 -1.47 14.30
CA ILE A 128 11.82 -1.22 12.96
C ILE A 128 10.69 -1.00 11.95
N ALA A 129 9.69 -1.88 11.93
CA ALA A 129 8.53 -1.76 11.03
C ALA A 129 7.75 -0.45 11.23
N LYS A 130 7.51 -0.05 12.48
CA LYS A 130 6.81 1.20 12.82
C LYS A 130 7.59 2.44 12.40
N GLU A 131 8.89 2.48 12.66
CA GLU A 131 9.77 3.58 12.26
C GLU A 131 9.78 3.78 10.74
N ILE A 132 9.84 2.68 9.98
CA ILE A 132 9.76 2.72 8.51
C ILE A 132 8.39 3.24 8.07
N ALA A 133 7.30 2.70 8.62
CA ALA A 133 5.94 3.15 8.30
C ALA A 133 5.73 4.64 8.66
N GLN A 134 6.32 5.11 9.75
CA GLN A 134 6.28 6.51 10.18
C GLN A 134 7.04 7.42 9.20
N GLY A 135 8.18 6.98 8.68
CA GLY A 135 8.87 7.67 7.59
C GLY A 135 8.00 7.75 6.33
N ILE A 136 7.34 6.66 5.92
CA ILE A 136 6.48 6.65 4.73
C ILE A 136 5.31 7.62 4.91
N LYS A 137 4.65 7.57 6.07
CA LYS A 137 3.57 8.50 6.43
C LYS A 137 4.03 9.95 6.31
N TYR A 138 5.18 10.27 6.88
CA TYR A 138 5.72 11.63 6.80
C TYR A 138 5.96 12.07 5.35
N LEU A 139 6.51 11.21 4.49
CA LEU A 139 6.70 11.52 3.07
C LEU A 139 5.35 11.76 2.37
N HIS A 140 4.37 10.89 2.57
CA HIS A 140 3.03 11.00 1.96
C HIS A 140 2.30 12.27 2.39
N GLU A 141 2.36 12.62 3.69
CA GLU A 141 1.79 13.87 4.22
C GLU A 141 2.45 15.14 3.62
N ASN A 142 3.68 15.02 3.11
CA ASN A 142 4.39 16.09 2.40
C ASN A 142 4.30 15.93 0.86
N ASN A 143 3.35 15.14 0.34
CA ASN A 143 3.15 14.88 -1.10
C ASN A 143 4.39 14.28 -1.79
N ILE A 144 5.20 13.51 -1.07
CA ILE A 144 6.38 12.82 -1.60
C ILE A 144 6.10 11.32 -1.64
N ILE A 145 6.11 10.75 -2.83
CA ILE A 145 6.08 9.30 -3.03
C ILE A 145 7.52 8.84 -3.24
N HIS A 146 7.96 7.83 -2.48
CA HIS A 146 9.34 7.37 -2.52
C HIS A 146 9.69 6.71 -3.85
N LYS A 147 8.82 5.84 -4.38
CA LYS A 147 8.94 5.15 -5.68
C LYS A 147 10.17 4.24 -5.84
N ASP A 148 11.01 4.10 -4.84
CA ASP A 148 12.19 3.24 -4.88
C ASP A 148 12.51 2.71 -3.48
N LEU A 149 11.46 2.52 -2.68
CA LEU A 149 11.57 2.10 -1.30
C LEU A 149 12.03 0.64 -1.26
N ASN A 150 13.18 0.38 -0.65
CA ASN A 150 13.73 -0.96 -0.45
C ASN A 150 14.69 -0.96 0.74
N SER A 151 15.12 -2.13 1.20
CA SER A 151 15.98 -2.26 2.39
C SER A 151 17.39 -1.68 2.24
N LYS A 152 17.85 -1.32 1.03
CA LYS A 152 19.10 -0.58 0.86
C LYS A 152 18.91 0.94 1.01
N HIS A 153 17.70 1.44 0.79
CA HIS A 153 17.33 2.86 0.93
C HIS A 153 16.75 3.19 2.31
N ILE A 154 16.79 2.23 3.25
CA ILE A 154 16.52 2.48 4.67
C ILE A 154 17.86 2.48 5.40
N LEU A 155 18.29 3.64 5.87
CA LEU A 155 19.52 3.81 6.62
C LEU A 155 19.27 3.67 8.12
N ILE A 156 20.32 3.31 8.88
CA ILE A 156 20.26 3.22 10.34
C ILE A 156 21.21 4.24 10.94
N ASN A 157 20.68 5.05 11.84
CA ASN A 157 21.44 6.01 12.62
C ASN A 157 21.16 5.79 14.11
N ASN A 158 22.16 5.32 14.87
CA ASN A 158 22.01 5.02 16.30
C ASN A 158 20.79 4.13 16.62
N GLY A 159 20.55 3.10 15.80
CA GLY A 159 19.43 2.17 15.96
C GLY A 159 18.08 2.63 15.39
N GLU A 160 17.96 3.87 14.92
CA GLU A 160 16.73 4.44 14.33
C GLU A 160 16.72 4.29 12.80
N MET A 161 15.58 3.89 12.23
CA MET A 161 15.43 3.72 10.79
C MET A 161 15.11 5.05 10.11
N MET A 162 15.82 5.37 9.03
CA MET A 162 15.65 6.60 8.26
C MET A 162 15.47 6.29 6.77
N LEU A 163 14.40 6.79 6.15
CA LEU A 163 14.21 6.67 4.70
C LEU A 163 15.18 7.60 3.98
N SER A 164 15.86 7.07 2.97
CA SER A 164 16.82 7.80 2.13
C SER A 164 16.41 7.66 0.67
N ASP A 165 16.99 8.47 -0.21
CA ASP A 165 16.79 8.33 -1.67
C ASP A 165 15.35 8.47 -2.16
N PHE A 166 14.50 9.08 -1.33
CA PHE A 166 13.12 9.39 -1.65
C PHE A 166 13.04 10.52 -2.68
N GLY A 167 12.04 10.45 -3.55
CA GLY A 167 11.67 11.58 -4.39
C GLY A 167 12.67 11.98 -5.47
N ILE A 168 13.80 11.32 -5.70
CA ILE A 168 14.78 11.74 -6.73
C ILE A 168 14.85 10.75 -7.91
N SER A 169 14.35 9.52 -7.72
CA SER A 169 14.48 8.40 -8.67
C SER A 169 13.99 8.71 -10.09
N LYS A 170 12.77 9.23 -10.28
CA LYS A 170 12.16 9.34 -11.64
C LYS A 170 12.95 10.22 -12.64
N LEU A 171 13.55 11.34 -12.21
CA LEU A 171 14.20 12.31 -13.09
C LEU A 171 15.65 11.93 -13.45
N LEU A 172 16.33 11.21 -12.55
CA LEU A 172 17.66 10.66 -12.86
C LEU A 172 17.56 9.33 -13.63
N SER A 173 16.36 8.72 -13.69
CA SER A 173 16.16 7.33 -14.12
C SER A 173 15.78 7.07 -15.57
N GLN A 174 15.75 8.07 -16.47
CA GLN A 174 15.65 7.74 -17.91
C GLN A 174 16.81 6.81 -18.34
N ALA A 175 17.93 6.81 -17.58
CA ALA A 175 19.07 5.91 -17.74
C ALA A 175 19.25 4.86 -16.62
N GLU A 176 18.47 4.86 -15.52
CA GLU A 176 18.71 3.96 -14.37
C GLU A 176 17.78 2.74 -14.32
N ILE A 177 16.65 2.74 -15.03
CA ILE A 177 15.87 1.52 -15.26
C ILE A 177 16.70 0.51 -16.11
N SER A 178 17.59 1.02 -16.96
CA SER A 178 18.52 0.27 -17.81
C SER A 178 19.89 -0.01 -17.19
N THR A 179 20.36 0.73 -16.17
CA THR A 179 21.75 0.55 -15.64
C THR A 179 21.88 -0.21 -14.32
N ASN A 180 20.78 -0.62 -13.68
CA ASN A 180 20.84 -1.72 -12.69
C ASN A 180 21.09 -3.10 -13.35
N ILE A 181 21.30 -3.15 -14.67
CA ILE A 181 21.67 -4.37 -15.43
C ILE A 181 23.12 -4.79 -15.17
N MET A 182 23.98 -3.93 -14.59
CA MET A 182 25.42 -4.22 -14.45
C MET A 182 25.95 -4.30 -13.01
N ASP A 183 25.11 -4.29 -11.98
CA ASP A 183 25.55 -4.78 -10.66
C ASP A 183 25.38 -6.31 -10.67
N GLN A 184 26.43 -7.01 -11.12
CA GLN A 184 26.58 -8.46 -11.35
C GLN A 184 26.35 -9.34 -10.08
N GLY A 185 25.37 -9.00 -9.24
CA GLY A 185 25.14 -9.70 -7.97
C GLY A 185 23.83 -9.42 -7.22
N LEU A 186 22.88 -8.59 -7.70
CA LEU A 186 21.64 -8.37 -6.93
C LEU A 186 20.35 -8.46 -7.75
N PRO A 187 19.89 -9.69 -8.02
CA PRO A 187 18.58 -9.96 -8.61
C PRO A 187 17.38 -9.44 -7.81
N ALA A 188 17.50 -9.15 -6.50
CA ALA A 188 16.36 -8.86 -5.60
C ALA A 188 15.69 -7.47 -5.75
N LEU A 189 16.20 -6.54 -6.55
CA LEU A 189 15.64 -5.17 -6.63
C LEU A 189 14.22 -5.07 -7.23
N PRO A 190 13.81 -5.88 -8.23
CA PRO A 190 12.44 -5.87 -8.75
C PRO A 190 11.40 -6.33 -7.74
N ALA A 191 11.81 -7.03 -6.68
CA ALA A 191 10.91 -7.54 -5.66
C ALA A 191 10.04 -6.46 -5.04
N TYR A 192 10.61 -5.26 -4.85
CA TYR A 192 9.96 -4.11 -4.22
C TYR A 192 9.12 -3.28 -5.22
N ILE A 193 9.20 -3.57 -6.52
CA ILE A 193 8.51 -2.76 -7.52
C ILE A 193 7.05 -3.22 -7.63
N ASP A 194 6.15 -2.24 -7.61
CA ASP A 194 4.71 -2.47 -7.76
C ASP A 194 4.40 -3.35 -8.99
N PRO A 195 3.75 -4.52 -8.82
CA PRO A 195 3.46 -5.45 -9.89
C PRO A 195 2.59 -4.82 -10.98
N LYS A 196 1.71 -3.86 -10.63
CA LYS A 196 0.91 -3.14 -11.63
C LYS A 196 1.81 -2.32 -12.55
N TYR A 197 2.85 -1.69 -12.02
CA TYR A 197 3.85 -0.96 -12.82
C TYR A 197 4.76 -1.88 -13.63
N LEU A 198 5.11 -3.06 -13.08
CA LEU A 198 5.89 -4.06 -13.82
C LEU A 198 5.13 -4.59 -15.04
N ASN A 199 3.82 -4.79 -14.90
CA ASN A 199 2.96 -5.30 -15.96
C ASN A 199 2.54 -4.21 -16.96
N ASP A 200 2.37 -2.97 -16.49
CA ASP A 200 1.95 -1.82 -17.30
C ASP A 200 2.77 -0.58 -16.93
N GLN A 201 3.71 -0.21 -17.80
CA GLN A 201 4.58 0.95 -17.60
C GLN A 201 3.83 2.29 -17.71
N SER A 202 2.60 2.31 -18.23
CA SER A 202 1.75 3.52 -18.25
C SER A 202 1.17 3.83 -16.87
N TYR A 203 1.10 2.85 -15.96
CA TYR A 203 0.62 3.05 -14.60
C TYR A 203 1.51 4.04 -13.82
N ILE A 204 0.91 5.14 -13.40
CA ILE A 204 1.58 6.14 -12.58
C ILE A 204 1.64 5.64 -11.13
N ARG A 205 2.84 5.23 -10.71
CA ARG A 205 3.12 4.85 -9.31
C ARG A 205 2.74 5.96 -8.33
N ASN A 206 1.96 5.59 -7.33
CA ASN A 206 1.41 6.45 -6.30
C ASN A 206 1.77 5.94 -4.89
N GLU A 207 1.14 6.48 -3.84
CA GLU A 207 1.37 6.07 -2.44
C GLU A 207 1.19 4.57 -2.22
N LYS A 208 0.23 3.93 -2.92
CA LYS A 208 0.02 2.48 -2.84
C LYS A 208 1.21 1.67 -3.37
N SER A 209 2.03 2.22 -4.26
CA SER A 209 3.28 1.58 -4.70
C SER A 209 4.33 1.55 -3.59
N ASP A 210 4.36 2.57 -2.72
CA ASP A 210 5.21 2.54 -1.52
C ASP A 210 4.67 1.54 -0.48
N ILE A 211 3.34 1.40 -0.36
CA ILE A 211 2.73 0.36 0.50
C ILE A 211 3.08 -1.05 0.03
N TYR A 212 3.12 -1.30 -1.28
CA TYR A 212 3.61 -2.57 -1.82
C TYR A 212 5.06 -2.83 -1.40
N SER A 213 5.93 -1.84 -1.59
CA SER A 213 7.34 -1.91 -1.21
C SER A 213 7.51 -2.20 0.29
N LEU A 214 6.69 -1.54 1.13
CA LEU A 214 6.64 -1.79 2.57
C LEU A 214 6.27 -3.24 2.88
N GLY A 215 5.29 -3.84 2.19
CA GLY A 215 4.95 -5.26 2.37
C GLY A 215 6.16 -6.18 2.19
N VAL A 216 6.94 -5.96 1.14
CA VAL A 216 8.17 -6.74 0.90
C VAL A 216 9.22 -6.52 2.00
N ILE A 217 9.37 -5.27 2.47
CA ILE A 217 10.28 -4.94 3.57
C ILE A 217 9.84 -5.59 4.89
N LEU A 218 8.54 -5.61 5.20
CA LEU A 218 8.01 -6.28 6.39
C LEU A 218 8.31 -7.79 6.34
N TRP A 219 8.10 -8.43 5.19
CA TRP A 219 8.52 -9.82 5.02
C TRP A 219 10.03 -10.00 5.25
N GLU A 220 10.87 -9.12 4.70
CA GLU A 220 12.33 -9.17 4.87
C GLU A 220 12.77 -8.94 6.33
N ILE A 221 12.09 -8.08 7.09
CA ILE A 221 12.30 -7.93 8.53
C ILE A 221 11.95 -9.22 9.28
N SER A 222 10.91 -9.93 8.84
CA SER A 222 10.51 -11.21 9.45
C SER A 222 11.50 -12.33 9.14
N SER A 223 12.03 -12.37 7.91
CA SER A 223 12.86 -13.44 7.37
C SER A 223 14.35 -13.28 7.67
N GLY A 224 14.84 -12.03 7.68
CA GLY A 224 16.26 -11.71 7.73
C GLY A 224 16.99 -11.92 6.40
N TYR A 225 16.26 -12.27 5.34
CA TYR A 225 16.80 -12.61 4.03
C TYR A 225 16.32 -11.63 2.95
N PRO A 226 17.15 -11.35 1.93
CA PRO A 226 16.69 -10.69 0.71
C PRO A 226 15.46 -11.39 0.09
N PRO A 227 14.49 -10.65 -0.45
CA PRO A 227 13.38 -11.25 -1.18
C PRO A 227 13.89 -11.92 -2.46
N PHE A 228 13.28 -13.06 -2.76
CA PHE A 228 13.58 -13.97 -3.84
C PHE A 228 15.06 -14.36 -3.91
N GLN A 229 15.72 -14.57 -2.77
CA GLN A 229 17.15 -14.86 -2.70
C GLN A 229 17.58 -16.06 -3.55
N SER A 230 16.70 -17.05 -3.74
CA SER A 230 16.96 -18.23 -4.57
C SER A 230 16.91 -17.95 -6.08
N LEU A 231 16.30 -16.84 -6.50
CA LEU A 231 16.19 -16.46 -7.90
C LEU A 231 17.37 -15.58 -8.31
N ARG A 232 18.13 -16.03 -9.31
CA ARG A 232 19.40 -15.40 -9.70
C ARG A 232 19.26 -14.25 -10.70
N TYR A 233 18.16 -14.20 -11.45
CA TYR A 233 18.02 -13.27 -12.57
C TYR A 233 16.84 -12.31 -12.38
N ARG A 234 17.07 -11.04 -12.74
CA ARG A 234 16.09 -9.94 -12.67
C ARG A 234 14.78 -10.32 -13.37
N ASP A 235 14.86 -10.77 -14.61
CA ASP A 235 13.68 -11.08 -15.43
C ASP A 235 12.90 -12.28 -14.90
N THR A 236 13.58 -13.24 -14.27
CA THR A 236 12.93 -14.35 -13.58
C THR A 236 12.11 -13.86 -12.40
N ILE A 237 12.63 -12.92 -11.61
CA ILE A 237 11.89 -12.33 -10.48
C ILE A 237 10.69 -11.52 -10.97
N ILE A 238 10.88 -10.69 -12.00
CA ILE A 238 9.78 -9.93 -12.61
C ILE A 238 8.69 -10.89 -13.09
N SER A 239 9.04 -11.90 -13.88
CA SER A 239 8.08 -12.91 -14.36
C SER A 239 7.37 -13.63 -13.23
N HIS A 240 8.08 -13.97 -12.15
CA HIS A 240 7.52 -14.64 -10.99
C HIS A 240 6.47 -13.77 -10.28
N ILE A 241 6.77 -12.48 -10.07
CA ILE A 241 5.89 -11.50 -9.43
C ILE A 241 4.68 -11.19 -10.31
N SER A 242 4.88 -11.01 -11.62
CA SER A 242 3.84 -10.75 -12.62
C SER A 242 2.81 -11.89 -12.69
N LYS A 243 3.22 -13.13 -12.41
CA LYS A 243 2.33 -14.30 -12.28
C LYS A 243 1.59 -14.37 -10.94
N GLY A 244 1.73 -13.37 -10.08
CA GLY A 244 1.07 -13.32 -8.77
C GLY A 244 1.82 -14.05 -7.66
N ASN A 245 2.97 -14.66 -7.93
CA ASN A 245 3.71 -15.37 -6.89
C ASN A 245 4.36 -14.38 -5.90
N ARG A 246 4.46 -14.81 -4.65
CA ARG A 246 5.03 -14.04 -3.53
C ARG A 246 5.93 -14.94 -2.70
N GLU A 247 6.68 -14.33 -1.79
CA GLU A 247 7.50 -15.06 -0.85
C GLU A 247 6.65 -15.90 0.13
N ILE A 248 7.23 -17.01 0.56
CA ILE A 248 6.55 -17.93 1.48
C ILE A 248 6.59 -17.33 2.90
N PRO A 249 5.49 -17.39 3.67
CA PRO A 249 5.51 -16.96 5.06
C PRO A 249 6.54 -17.70 5.90
N ILE A 250 7.29 -16.95 6.72
CA ILE A 250 8.33 -17.50 7.56
C ILE A 250 7.72 -18.16 8.80
N LYS A 251 8.18 -19.37 9.12
CA LYS A 251 7.76 -20.11 10.32
C LYS A 251 8.02 -19.28 11.58
N ASN A 252 7.08 -19.31 12.52
CA ASN A 252 7.11 -18.55 13.78
C ASN A 252 6.98 -17.03 13.64
N THR A 253 6.62 -16.52 12.46
CA THR A 253 6.15 -15.14 12.31
C THR A 253 4.71 -15.02 12.84
N PRO A 254 4.39 -14.03 13.70
CA PRO A 254 3.03 -13.81 14.18
C PRO A 254 2.06 -13.70 13.02
N LYS A 255 0.95 -14.44 13.09
CA LYS A 255 -0.04 -14.50 12.01
C LYS A 255 -0.52 -13.12 11.56
N GLN A 256 -0.81 -12.24 12.51
CA GLN A 256 -1.27 -10.88 12.20
C GLN A 256 -0.21 -10.07 11.42
N TYR A 257 1.08 -10.33 11.66
CA TYR A 257 2.18 -9.71 10.91
C TYR A 257 2.30 -10.30 9.50
N VAL A 258 2.09 -11.62 9.36
CA VAL A 258 1.98 -12.29 8.04
C VAL A 258 0.85 -11.69 7.23
N ASP A 259 -0.33 -11.63 7.82
CA ASP A 259 -1.52 -11.08 7.17
C ASP A 259 -1.25 -9.63 6.75
N LEU A 260 -0.67 -8.80 7.63
CA LEU A 260 -0.33 -7.40 7.32
C LEU A 260 0.52 -7.26 6.05
N TYR A 261 1.70 -7.92 6.01
CA TYR A 261 2.57 -7.76 4.85
C TYR A 261 1.95 -8.38 3.59
N CYS A 262 1.11 -9.42 3.76
CA CYS A 262 0.39 -10.04 2.65
C CYS A 262 -0.64 -9.11 2.01
N HIS A 263 -1.28 -8.25 2.79
CA HIS A 263 -2.17 -7.21 2.26
C HIS A 263 -1.39 -6.07 1.62
N CYS A 264 -0.28 -5.65 2.24
CA CYS A 264 0.56 -4.59 1.69
C CYS A 264 1.05 -4.92 0.27
N TRP A 265 1.50 -6.16 0.01
CA TRP A 265 2.02 -6.56 -1.31
C TRP A 265 0.98 -7.12 -2.29
N ASN A 266 -0.31 -6.81 -2.10
CA ASN A 266 -1.38 -7.24 -2.99
C ASN A 266 -1.13 -6.74 -4.43
N ALA A 267 -1.46 -7.57 -5.42
CA ALA A 267 -1.32 -7.22 -6.83
C ALA A 267 -2.15 -5.99 -7.20
N ASP A 268 -3.38 -5.89 -6.68
CA ASP A 268 -4.24 -4.73 -6.89
C ASP A 268 -3.93 -3.64 -5.85
N PRO A 269 -3.52 -2.42 -6.27
CA PRO A 269 -3.29 -1.28 -5.38
C PRO A 269 -4.47 -0.91 -4.49
N ILE A 270 -5.72 -1.11 -4.95
CA ILE A 270 -6.94 -0.75 -4.19
C ILE A 270 -7.08 -1.62 -2.95
N MET A 271 -6.60 -2.86 -3.04
CA MET A 271 -6.70 -3.86 -1.98
C MET A 271 -5.64 -3.69 -0.87
N ARG A 272 -4.68 -2.79 -1.07
CA ARG A 272 -3.60 -2.52 -0.12
C ARG A 272 -4.11 -1.60 1.00
N PRO A 273 -3.74 -1.86 2.27
CA PRO A 273 -4.22 -1.09 3.40
C PRO A 273 -3.72 0.35 3.38
N GLU A 274 -4.39 1.22 4.12
CA GLU A 274 -3.90 2.57 4.40
C GLU A 274 -2.90 2.57 5.56
N LEU A 275 -2.06 3.61 5.66
CA LEU A 275 -1.10 3.75 6.76
C LEU A 275 -1.75 3.68 8.16
N PRO A 276 -2.91 4.33 8.44
CA PRO A 276 -3.57 4.20 9.74
C PRO A 276 -3.94 2.75 10.09
N GLU A 277 -4.36 1.96 9.09
CA GLU A 277 -4.66 0.54 9.24
C GLU A 277 -3.38 -0.23 9.59
N ILE A 278 -2.27 0.03 8.88
CA ILE A 278 -0.96 -0.57 9.15
C ILE A 278 -0.48 -0.28 10.57
N PHE A 279 -0.54 0.98 11.02
CA PHE A 279 -0.13 1.36 12.38
C PHE A 279 -0.95 0.66 13.45
N HIS A 280 -2.26 0.53 13.24
CA HIS A 280 -3.12 -0.17 14.16
C HIS A 280 -2.66 -1.62 14.35
N VAL A 281 -2.43 -2.36 13.26
CA VAL A 281 -1.90 -3.74 13.34
C VAL A 281 -0.56 -3.80 14.06
N LEU A 282 0.37 -2.91 13.71
CA LEU A 282 1.70 -2.89 14.31
C LEU A 282 1.65 -2.56 15.81
N ASN A 283 0.67 -1.78 16.26
CA ASN A 283 0.51 -1.38 17.66
C ASN A 283 -0.21 -2.44 18.51
N GLU A 284 -1.18 -3.15 17.93
CA GLU A 284 -1.96 -4.17 18.64
C GLU A 284 -1.32 -5.56 18.65
N LEU A 285 -0.24 -5.77 17.89
CA LEU A 285 0.54 -7.00 17.91
C LEU A 285 1.11 -7.27 19.32
N ILE A 286 0.39 -8.07 20.11
CA ILE A 286 0.87 -8.62 21.37
C ILE A 286 1.76 -9.82 21.06
N ILE A 287 3.06 -9.68 21.31
CA ILE A 287 3.98 -10.81 21.23
C ILE A 287 3.98 -11.47 22.60
N GLU A 288 3.29 -12.61 22.71
CA GLU A 288 3.40 -13.46 23.88
C GLU A 288 4.87 -13.88 24.02
N ASN A 289 5.53 -13.37 25.07
CA ASN A 289 6.86 -13.82 25.42
C ASN A 289 6.75 -15.31 25.72
N SER A 290 7.41 -16.13 24.91
CA SER A 290 7.56 -17.57 25.13
C SER A 290 8.46 -17.78 26.35
N ASN A 291 7.87 -17.58 27.52
CA ASN A 291 8.39 -17.89 28.85
C ASN A 291 7.19 -17.93 29.81
N LYS A 292 6.41 -19.02 29.76
CA LYS A 292 5.83 -19.69 30.94
C LYS A 292 5.20 -21.01 30.50
N GLY A 293 5.50 -22.04 31.29
CA GLY A 293 5.02 -23.40 31.11
C GLY A 293 3.51 -23.54 31.33
N ALA A 294 3.02 -24.71 30.95
CA ALA A 294 1.64 -25.15 30.95
C ALA A 294 0.83 -24.78 32.21
N SER A 295 -0.41 -24.35 32.00
CA SER A 295 -1.59 -24.91 32.68
C SER A 295 -2.86 -24.44 31.97
N LEU A 296 -3.66 -25.40 31.49
CA LEU A 296 -5.05 -25.22 31.08
C LEU A 296 -5.93 -24.88 32.29
N SER A 297 -6.86 -23.93 32.13
CA SER A 297 -8.15 -23.99 32.82
C SER A 297 -9.15 -23.08 32.12
N ASP A 298 -10.25 -23.69 31.68
CA ASP A 298 -11.46 -23.04 31.19
C ASP A 298 -12.11 -22.15 32.25
N SER A 299 -12.70 -21.03 31.84
CA SER A 299 -14.04 -20.62 32.28
C SER A 299 -14.51 -19.38 31.52
N GLU A 300 -15.69 -19.50 30.93
CA GLU A 300 -16.51 -18.45 30.34
C GLU A 300 -16.86 -17.36 31.37
N ASN A 301 -16.93 -16.10 30.92
CA ASN A 301 -17.96 -15.13 31.32
C ASN A 301 -17.83 -13.83 30.51
N TYR A 302 -18.85 -13.50 29.72
CA TYR A 302 -19.03 -12.19 29.10
C TYR A 302 -19.93 -11.31 29.99
N PRO A 303 -19.60 -10.03 30.25
CA PRO A 303 -20.49 -9.11 30.93
C PRO A 303 -21.54 -8.51 29.97
N THR A 304 -22.79 -8.52 30.42
CA THR A 304 -23.95 -7.85 29.83
C THR A 304 -23.85 -6.32 29.91
N PHE A 305 -24.23 -5.60 28.84
CA PHE A 305 -24.40 -4.15 28.87
C PHE A 305 -25.86 -3.73 28.63
N ASN A 306 -26.34 -2.86 29.51
CA ASN A 306 -27.69 -2.33 29.61
C ASN A 306 -28.09 -1.39 28.46
N HIS A 307 -29.40 -1.36 28.20
CA HIS A 307 -30.13 -0.43 27.34
C HIS A 307 -30.07 1.02 27.84
N TYR A 308 -30.02 1.96 26.88
CA TYR A 308 -30.57 3.31 27.02
C TYR A 308 -31.34 3.67 25.73
N PRO A 309 -32.54 4.27 25.81
CA PRO A 309 -33.36 4.64 24.65
C PRO A 309 -32.96 6.00 24.09
N PHE A 310 -33.10 6.19 22.78
CA PHE A 310 -32.96 7.50 22.12
C PHE A 310 -34.32 7.91 21.54
N GLU A 311 -34.83 9.05 22.00
CA GLU A 311 -36.06 9.67 21.51
C GLU A 311 -35.87 10.31 20.13
N ARG A 312 -36.97 10.34 19.38
CA ARG A 312 -37.08 10.80 18.00
C ARG A 312 -37.29 12.32 17.97
N SER A 313 -36.48 13.04 17.20
CA SER A 313 -36.69 14.46 16.85
C SER A 313 -36.74 14.62 15.33
N THR A 314 -37.78 15.30 14.88
CA THR A 314 -38.20 15.53 13.49
C THR A 314 -37.60 16.82 12.92
N SER A 315 -36.72 16.69 11.93
CA SER A 315 -36.59 17.59 10.77
C SER A 315 -35.70 16.94 9.70
N LEU A 316 -36.20 16.84 8.46
CA LEU A 316 -35.55 16.18 7.32
C LEU A 316 -34.50 17.11 6.66
N PRO A 317 -33.26 16.65 6.40
CA PRO A 317 -32.30 17.34 5.52
C PRO A 317 -32.12 16.66 4.14
N ASP A 318 -31.85 17.47 3.12
CA ASP A 318 -31.89 17.25 1.66
C ASP A 318 -30.93 16.22 1.00
N ASP A 319 -30.30 15.30 1.75
CA ASP A 319 -29.32 14.34 1.18
C ASP A 319 -29.80 12.87 1.32
N PHE A 320 -30.92 12.52 0.68
CA PHE A 320 -31.39 11.13 0.62
C PHE A 320 -30.87 10.42 -0.65
N ILE A 321 -30.48 9.14 -0.52
CA ILE A 321 -30.19 8.29 -1.69
C ILE A 321 -31.50 8.10 -2.46
N ASP A 322 -31.56 8.57 -3.70
CA ASP A 322 -32.68 8.32 -4.62
C ASP A 322 -32.62 6.86 -5.08
N LEU A 323 -33.20 5.97 -4.28
CA LEU A 323 -33.25 4.55 -4.54
C LEU A 323 -34.56 4.21 -5.27
N ASP A 324 -34.46 3.89 -6.56
CA ASP A 324 -35.60 3.45 -7.37
C ASP A 324 -35.97 1.97 -7.08
N SER A 325 -36.46 1.69 -5.87
CA SER A 325 -36.85 0.35 -5.40
C SER A 325 -38.09 0.37 -4.51
N TYR A 326 -38.95 -0.65 -4.68
CA TYR A 326 -40.08 -0.95 -3.78
C TYR A 326 -39.81 -2.14 -2.86
N ILE A 327 -38.63 -2.76 -2.97
CA ILE A 327 -38.30 -4.00 -2.26
C ILE A 327 -37.32 -3.74 -1.11
N ILE A 328 -36.47 -2.73 -1.24
CA ILE A 328 -35.46 -2.38 -0.23
C ILE A 328 -35.38 -0.88 -0.02
N GLU A 329 -35.02 -0.48 1.19
CA GLU A 329 -34.73 0.90 1.59
C GLU A 329 -33.21 1.17 1.64
N PRO A 330 -32.75 2.44 1.59
CA PRO A 330 -31.31 2.79 1.63
C PRO A 330 -30.52 2.17 2.79
N GLU A 331 -31.16 1.90 3.92
CA GLU A 331 -30.61 1.22 5.09
C GLU A 331 -30.11 -0.19 4.73
N HIS A 332 -30.77 -0.89 3.80
CA HIS A 332 -30.33 -2.20 3.33
C HIS A 332 -29.06 -2.10 2.50
N LEU A 333 -28.91 -1.02 1.70
CA LEU A 333 -27.71 -0.79 0.90
C LEU A 333 -26.47 -0.57 1.75
N VAL A 334 -26.62 -0.03 2.96
CA VAL A 334 -25.52 0.07 3.93
C VAL A 334 -24.92 -1.31 4.23
N TYR A 335 -25.77 -2.31 4.49
CA TYR A 335 -25.33 -3.67 4.81
C TYR A 335 -24.76 -4.39 3.59
N ILE A 336 -25.43 -4.28 2.45
CA ILE A 336 -24.98 -4.88 1.20
C ILE A 336 -23.62 -4.30 0.80
N SER A 337 -23.46 -2.98 0.83
CA SER A 337 -22.19 -2.30 0.56
C SER A 337 -21.09 -2.75 1.52
N SER A 338 -21.44 -2.85 2.80
CA SER A 338 -20.52 -3.39 3.81
C SER A 338 -20.13 -4.83 3.49
N TRP A 339 -21.03 -5.69 3.01
CA TRP A 339 -20.69 -7.06 2.61
C TRP A 339 -19.82 -7.14 1.36
N ILE A 340 -20.06 -6.28 0.36
CA ILE A 340 -19.21 -6.17 -0.83
C ILE A 340 -17.77 -5.85 -0.43
N ASP A 341 -17.56 -4.81 0.38
CA ASP A 341 -16.23 -4.41 0.85
C ASP A 341 -15.58 -5.43 1.79
N ASN A 342 -16.40 -6.01 2.67
CA ASN A 342 -15.98 -7.01 3.64
C ASN A 342 -15.76 -8.40 3.03
N HIS A 343 -16.01 -8.54 1.73
CA HIS A 343 -15.59 -9.67 0.90
C HIS A 343 -14.26 -9.39 0.22
N GLN A 344 -13.99 -8.14 -0.13
CA GLN A 344 -12.73 -7.72 -0.72
C GLN A 344 -11.61 -7.71 0.35
N LYS A 345 -11.87 -7.30 1.59
CA LYS A 345 -10.87 -7.26 2.67
C LYS A 345 -10.94 -8.51 3.58
N ASN A 346 -9.78 -9.08 3.91
CA ASN A 346 -9.64 -10.31 4.71
C ASN A 346 -10.12 -10.13 6.17
N ILE A 347 -10.43 -11.26 6.81
CA ILE A 347 -11.01 -11.42 8.17
C ILE A 347 -10.35 -10.58 9.26
N PHE A 348 -9.07 -10.25 9.11
CA PHE A 348 -8.32 -9.45 10.07
C PHE A 348 -8.86 -8.00 10.21
N PHE A 349 -9.31 -7.39 9.11
CA PHE A 349 -9.87 -6.04 9.13
C PHE A 349 -11.33 -5.96 9.59
N ARG A 350 -12.05 -7.11 9.62
CA ARG A 350 -13.38 -7.22 10.25
C ARG A 350 -13.33 -6.81 11.71
N LEU A 351 -12.31 -7.26 12.44
CA LEU A 351 -12.16 -7.02 13.88
C LEU A 351 -11.80 -5.56 14.19
N ILE A 352 -11.07 -4.91 13.28
CA ILE A 352 -10.64 -3.51 13.42
C ILE A 352 -11.83 -2.54 13.19
N GLN A 353 -12.70 -2.85 12.21
CA GLN A 353 -13.90 -2.05 11.97
C GLN A 353 -15.04 -2.30 12.96
N HIS A 354 -15.02 -3.34 13.80
CA HIS A 354 -16.07 -3.53 14.81
C HIS A 354 -16.22 -2.32 15.77
N LYS A 355 -15.22 -1.42 15.86
CA LYS A 355 -15.32 -0.15 16.60
C LYS A 355 -15.83 1.05 15.79
N LYS A 356 -15.98 0.95 14.46
CA LYS A 356 -16.67 1.93 13.60
C LYS A 356 -17.83 1.21 12.90
N ARG A 357 -19.03 1.32 13.47
CA ARG A 357 -20.29 0.84 12.88
C ARG A 357 -20.38 1.23 11.40
N PHE A 358 -20.94 0.31 10.60
CA PHE A 358 -21.38 0.36 9.19
C PHE A 358 -21.45 1.75 8.53
N TYR A 359 -21.27 1.82 7.20
CA TYR A 359 -21.51 3.04 6.43
C TYR A 359 -22.78 3.75 6.91
N SER A 360 -22.78 5.08 7.04
CA SER A 360 -24.06 5.76 7.20
C SER A 360 -24.80 5.75 5.86
N VAL A 361 -26.13 5.84 5.87
CA VAL A 361 -26.93 6.01 4.65
C VAL A 361 -26.43 7.21 3.82
N LYS A 362 -25.79 8.19 4.47
CA LYS A 362 -25.19 9.38 3.84
C LYS A 362 -23.79 9.16 3.23
N LYS A 363 -23.16 8.00 3.42
CA LYS A 363 -21.75 7.72 3.04
C LYS A 363 -21.58 6.31 2.50
N ILE A 364 -22.45 5.90 1.58
CA ILE A 364 -22.27 4.65 0.84
C ILE A 364 -21.30 4.93 -0.34
N PRO A 365 -20.23 4.16 -0.53
CA PRO A 365 -19.22 4.41 -1.57
C PRO A 365 -19.62 3.91 -2.96
N TYR A 366 -20.86 3.45 -3.12
CA TYR A 366 -21.39 2.83 -4.32
C TYR A 366 -22.56 3.65 -4.86
N ASP A 367 -22.61 3.80 -6.17
CA ASP A 367 -23.78 4.31 -6.90
C ASP A 367 -24.62 3.12 -7.39
N PHE A 368 -25.86 3.02 -6.92
CA PHE A 368 -26.75 1.91 -7.25
C PHE A 368 -27.74 2.33 -8.34
N LYS A 369 -27.54 1.82 -9.54
CA LYS A 369 -28.41 2.08 -10.69
C LYS A 369 -29.30 0.88 -11.01
N LEU A 370 -30.62 1.09 -11.05
CA LEU A 370 -31.56 0.07 -11.49
C LEU A 370 -31.32 -0.26 -12.98
N LEU A 371 -31.06 -1.53 -13.28
CA LEU A 371 -30.88 -2.02 -14.65
C LEU A 371 -32.16 -2.64 -15.23
N ILE A 372 -32.85 -3.44 -14.42
CA ILE A 372 -34.07 -4.16 -14.80
C ILE A 372 -35.00 -4.32 -13.60
N ARG A 373 -36.30 -4.22 -13.84
CA ARG A 373 -37.36 -4.50 -12.86
C ARG A 373 -38.36 -5.47 -13.47
N GLY A 374 -38.42 -6.70 -12.97
CA GLY A 374 -39.24 -7.76 -13.59
C GLY A 374 -40.74 -7.43 -13.72
N THR A 375 -41.33 -6.69 -12.78
CA THR A 375 -42.74 -6.25 -12.87
C THR A 375 -43.01 -5.20 -13.95
N GLN A 376 -41.97 -4.53 -14.43
CA GLN A 376 -42.04 -3.48 -15.46
C GLN A 376 -41.52 -3.98 -16.81
N ASP A 377 -40.39 -4.69 -16.80
CA ASP A 377 -39.66 -5.10 -17.99
C ASP A 377 -39.95 -6.56 -18.40
N GLY A 378 -40.60 -7.34 -17.52
CA GLY A 378 -40.79 -8.77 -17.71
C GLY A 378 -39.61 -9.61 -17.20
N PHE A 379 -39.79 -10.93 -17.22
CA PHE A 379 -38.86 -11.91 -16.64
C PHE A 379 -38.14 -12.76 -17.70
N LEU A 380 -38.16 -12.36 -18.97
CA LEU A 380 -37.51 -13.15 -20.03
C LEU A 380 -35.98 -12.99 -19.98
N ALA A 381 -35.23 -14.10 -20.06
CA ALA A 381 -33.77 -14.10 -20.19
C ALA A 381 -33.26 -13.13 -21.27
N LYS A 382 -33.94 -13.05 -22.41
CA LYS A 382 -33.59 -12.11 -23.50
C LYS A 382 -33.58 -10.66 -23.01
N THR A 383 -34.62 -10.24 -22.27
CA THR A 383 -34.74 -8.88 -21.74
C THR A 383 -33.69 -8.62 -20.65
N PHE A 384 -33.35 -9.64 -19.86
CA PHE A 384 -32.26 -9.56 -18.89
C PHE A 384 -30.92 -9.29 -19.57
N HIS A 385 -30.53 -10.09 -20.57
CA HIS A 385 -29.26 -9.94 -21.27
C HIS A 385 -29.16 -8.61 -22.03
N GLU A 386 -30.25 -8.17 -22.69
CA GLU A 386 -30.29 -6.86 -23.36
C GLU A 386 -29.99 -5.68 -22.41
N LYS A 387 -30.37 -5.80 -21.12
CA LYS A 387 -30.23 -4.72 -20.14
C LYS A 387 -28.99 -4.86 -19.24
N CYS A 388 -28.56 -6.08 -18.92
CA CYS A 388 -27.59 -6.35 -17.86
C CYS A 388 -26.19 -6.76 -18.37
N ASP A 389 -26.07 -7.22 -19.62
CA ASP A 389 -24.77 -7.62 -20.16
C ASP A 389 -23.82 -6.43 -20.30
N GLY A 390 -22.54 -6.67 -19.98
CA GLY A 390 -21.49 -5.65 -20.04
C GLY A 390 -21.63 -4.49 -19.04
N LYS A 391 -22.54 -4.56 -18.06
CA LYS A 391 -22.79 -3.46 -17.09
C LYS A 391 -21.90 -3.49 -15.84
N GLY A 392 -21.04 -4.50 -15.68
CA GLY A 392 -20.14 -4.64 -14.54
C GLY A 392 -20.78 -5.39 -13.36
N PRO A 393 -20.33 -5.14 -12.11
CA PRO A 393 -20.89 -5.79 -10.93
C PRO A 393 -22.39 -5.56 -10.79
N THR A 394 -23.12 -6.60 -10.41
CA THR A 394 -24.59 -6.54 -10.29
C THR A 394 -25.06 -7.02 -8.93
N LEU A 395 -26.14 -6.39 -8.47
CA LEU A 395 -26.89 -6.78 -7.29
C LEU A 395 -28.29 -7.19 -7.74
N THR A 396 -28.69 -8.41 -7.43
CA THR A 396 -30.03 -8.94 -7.70
C THR A 396 -30.81 -8.97 -6.40
N ILE A 397 -32.06 -8.49 -6.43
CA ILE A 397 -32.96 -8.46 -5.27
C ILE A 397 -34.32 -9.00 -5.69
N ILE A 398 -34.85 -9.93 -4.91
CA ILE A 398 -36.10 -10.64 -5.15
C ILE A 398 -36.91 -10.64 -3.85
N LYS A 399 -38.19 -10.27 -3.93
CA LYS A 399 -39.14 -10.48 -2.83
C LYS A 399 -39.95 -11.74 -3.10
N VAL A 400 -39.99 -12.65 -2.13
CA VAL A 400 -40.81 -13.87 -2.24
C VAL A 400 -42.27 -13.48 -2.04
N LYS A 401 -43.11 -13.87 -2.99
CA LYS A 401 -44.53 -13.53 -3.01
C LYS A 401 -45.23 -14.02 -1.73
N ASP A 402 -46.12 -13.18 -1.19
CA ASP A 402 -46.94 -13.47 -0.01
C ASP A 402 -46.12 -13.72 1.27
N THR A 403 -44.87 -13.24 1.30
CA THR A 403 -43.98 -13.27 2.47
C THR A 403 -43.21 -11.96 2.58
N ASP A 404 -42.59 -11.75 3.74
CA ASP A 404 -41.63 -10.66 3.97
C ASP A 404 -40.18 -11.09 3.66
N GLU A 405 -39.98 -12.25 3.04
CA GLU A 405 -38.65 -12.72 2.69
C GLU A 405 -38.10 -11.99 1.47
N ILE A 406 -36.94 -11.36 1.67
CA ILE A 406 -36.16 -10.72 0.60
C ILE A 406 -34.88 -11.49 0.43
N LEU A 407 -34.65 -11.96 -0.79
CA LEU A 407 -33.45 -12.71 -1.19
C LEU A 407 -32.68 -11.92 -2.22
N GLY A 408 -31.39 -12.18 -2.33
CA GLY A 408 -30.58 -11.54 -3.34
C GLY A 408 -29.22 -12.15 -3.51
N GLY A 409 -28.49 -11.60 -4.46
CA GLY A 409 -27.14 -12.03 -4.78
C GLY A 409 -26.31 -10.88 -5.32
N TYR A 410 -25.02 -10.94 -5.06
CA TYR A 410 -24.03 -10.04 -5.63
C TYR A 410 -23.09 -10.83 -6.54
N ASN A 411 -22.87 -10.29 -7.75
CA ASN A 411 -21.90 -10.82 -8.68
C ASN A 411 -20.93 -9.68 -9.08
N PRO A 412 -19.61 -9.80 -8.80
CA PRO A 412 -18.63 -8.80 -9.21
C PRO A 412 -18.23 -8.92 -10.68
N ILE A 413 -18.66 -10.00 -11.36
CA ILE A 413 -18.34 -10.27 -12.76
C ILE A 413 -19.52 -9.81 -13.62
N SER A 414 -19.21 -9.13 -14.72
CA SER A 414 -20.22 -8.69 -15.68
C SER A 414 -20.90 -9.87 -16.36
N TRP A 415 -22.21 -9.77 -16.60
CA TRP A 415 -22.97 -10.74 -17.38
C TRP A 415 -22.56 -10.71 -18.86
N THR A 416 -22.67 -11.88 -19.48
CA THR A 416 -22.44 -12.11 -20.92
C THR A 416 -23.34 -13.25 -21.41
N GLU A 417 -23.82 -13.17 -22.66
CA GLU A 417 -24.50 -14.27 -23.38
C GLU A 417 -23.61 -15.51 -23.67
N SER A 418 -22.32 -15.47 -23.28
CA SER A 418 -21.40 -16.61 -23.36
C SER A 418 -21.81 -17.77 -22.46
N ILE A 419 -21.50 -19.00 -22.90
CA ILE A 419 -21.74 -20.25 -22.17
C ILE A 419 -20.51 -20.63 -21.30
N GLU A 420 -19.54 -19.73 -21.15
CA GLU A 420 -18.34 -19.99 -20.36
C GLU A 420 -18.60 -19.82 -18.86
N HIS A 421 -18.26 -20.85 -18.07
CA HIS A 421 -18.32 -20.76 -16.62
C HIS A 421 -17.20 -19.87 -16.09
N ILE A 422 -17.58 -18.80 -15.39
CA ILE A 422 -16.62 -17.90 -14.75
C ILE A 422 -16.70 -18.07 -13.24
N HIS A 423 -15.56 -18.38 -12.62
CA HIS A 423 -15.47 -18.56 -11.18
C HIS A 423 -15.19 -17.23 -10.47
N SER A 424 -15.98 -16.94 -9.44
CA SER A 424 -15.78 -15.81 -8.53
C SER A 424 -15.85 -16.29 -7.09
N LEU A 425 -14.78 -16.05 -6.33
CA LEU A 425 -14.81 -16.22 -4.88
C LEU A 425 -15.54 -15.07 -4.18
N ASN A 426 -15.79 -13.96 -4.90
CA ASN A 426 -16.35 -12.72 -4.36
C ASN A 426 -17.87 -12.60 -4.57
N SER A 427 -18.50 -13.57 -5.24
CA SER A 427 -19.95 -13.65 -5.36
C SER A 427 -20.56 -14.22 -4.09
N PHE A 428 -21.75 -13.74 -3.73
CA PHE A 428 -22.46 -14.22 -2.54
C PHE A 428 -23.97 -14.09 -2.70
N ILE A 429 -24.71 -14.89 -1.93
CA ILE A 429 -26.17 -14.79 -1.82
C ILE A 429 -26.55 -14.35 -0.41
N PHE A 430 -27.68 -13.69 -0.26
CA PHE A 430 -28.12 -13.19 1.03
C PHE A 430 -29.63 -13.25 1.17
N LYS A 431 -30.07 -13.21 2.43
CA LYS A 431 -31.45 -12.97 2.85
C LYS A 431 -31.47 -11.70 3.68
N LEU A 432 -32.29 -10.72 3.29
CA LEU A 432 -32.50 -9.50 4.06
C LEU A 432 -33.68 -9.65 5.01
N ASP A 433 -33.52 -9.10 6.21
CA ASP A 433 -34.63 -8.85 7.15
C ASP A 433 -35.04 -7.38 6.96
N TYR A 434 -36.27 -7.16 6.49
CA TYR A 434 -36.77 -5.84 6.12
C TYR A 434 -36.87 -4.90 7.33
N ASP A 435 -37.41 -5.41 8.44
CA ASP A 435 -37.67 -4.60 9.64
C ASP A 435 -36.41 -4.41 10.49
N LYS A 436 -35.49 -5.39 10.43
CA LYS A 436 -34.21 -5.35 11.15
C LYS A 436 -33.08 -5.76 10.23
N PRO A 437 -32.57 -4.85 9.39
CA PRO A 437 -31.49 -5.14 8.46
C PRO A 437 -30.23 -5.76 9.11
N SER A 438 -29.98 -5.52 10.41
CA SER A 438 -28.91 -6.15 11.18
C SER A 438 -29.02 -7.67 11.35
N ASN A 439 -30.23 -8.24 11.20
CA ASN A 439 -30.49 -9.67 11.27
C ASN A 439 -30.31 -10.38 9.92
N SER A 440 -30.01 -9.62 8.86
CA SER A 440 -29.86 -10.18 7.53
C SER A 440 -28.72 -11.20 7.46
N ILE A 441 -28.96 -12.28 6.70
CA ILE A 441 -28.08 -13.45 6.63
C ILE A 441 -27.33 -13.43 5.30
N LEU A 442 -26.01 -13.62 5.36
CA LEU A 442 -25.14 -13.77 4.21
C LEU A 442 -24.70 -15.23 4.08
N SER A 443 -25.01 -15.87 2.95
CA SER A 443 -24.63 -17.26 2.66
C SER A 443 -23.65 -17.33 1.49
N ARG A 444 -22.71 -18.28 1.55
CA ARG A 444 -21.58 -18.38 0.62
C ARG A 444 -21.41 -19.81 0.09
N ALA A 445 -20.98 -19.94 -1.15
CA ALA A 445 -20.59 -21.22 -1.73
C ALA A 445 -19.27 -21.72 -1.11
N LYS A 446 -19.15 -23.03 -0.88
CA LYS A 446 -17.91 -23.64 -0.37
C LYS A 446 -16.83 -23.69 -1.47
N PRO A 447 -15.52 -23.62 -1.14
CA PRO A 447 -14.42 -23.56 -2.12
C PRO A 447 -14.31 -24.75 -3.11
N LYS A 448 -15.06 -25.83 -2.90
CA LYS A 448 -15.07 -27.01 -3.78
C LYS A 448 -16.34 -27.13 -4.62
N GLU A 449 -17.28 -26.19 -4.54
CA GLU A 449 -18.63 -26.27 -5.13
C GLU A 449 -19.07 -24.96 -5.80
N SER A 450 -18.14 -24.11 -6.26
CA SER A 450 -18.50 -22.83 -6.89
C SER A 450 -18.71 -22.97 -8.40
N SER A 451 -19.97 -23.11 -8.83
CA SER A 451 -20.44 -22.79 -10.18
C SER A 451 -21.41 -21.62 -10.14
N VAL A 452 -21.16 -20.59 -10.96
CA VAL A 452 -22.22 -19.70 -11.44
C VAL A 452 -22.65 -20.26 -12.79
N GLU A 453 -23.93 -20.60 -12.91
CA GLU A 453 -24.54 -21.04 -14.16
C GLU A 453 -25.18 -19.80 -14.80
N SER A 454 -24.68 -19.34 -15.95
CA SER A 454 -25.47 -18.49 -16.85
C SER A 454 -26.38 -19.43 -17.65
N ASP A 455 -27.41 -19.95 -17.00
CA ASP A 455 -28.35 -20.82 -17.71
C ASP A 455 -29.17 -19.98 -18.70
N ARG A 456 -29.35 -20.51 -19.92
CA ARG A 456 -30.18 -19.91 -20.98
C ARG A 456 -31.68 -19.91 -20.65
N ASN A 457 -32.06 -20.41 -19.46
CA ASN A 457 -33.43 -20.72 -19.08
C ASN A 457 -33.94 -19.98 -17.83
N CYS A 458 -33.29 -18.90 -17.37
CA CYS A 458 -33.85 -18.05 -16.31
C CYS A 458 -35.08 -17.25 -16.76
#